data_AF-G0QDI7-F1
#
_entry.id   AF-G0QDI7-F1
#
_cell.length_a   1.000
_cell.length_b   1.000
_cell.length_c   1.000
_cell.angle_alpha   90.00
_cell.angle_beta   90.00
_cell.angle_gamma   90.00
#
_symmetry.space_group_name_H-M   'P 1'
#
loop_
_entity.id
_entity.type
_entity.pdbx_description
1 polymer ?
#
loop_
_entity_poly.entity_id
_entity_poly.type
_entity_poly.pdbx_seq_one_letter_code
_entity_poly.pdbx_strand_id
1 'polypeptide(L)' 'MTLERLRPVAERLLRPWVSAADSLGLTPDRVSVIAFGFAALAAVGLVVASTAGYVAAAGLVFLNGWCDLVDGALARRQEA' A
#
# COMPACT_ATOMS: atom_id res chain seq x y z
N MET A 1 -8.00 19.46 9.52
CA MET A 1 -6.91 20.04 8.71
C MET A 1 -7.30 19.95 7.22
N THR A 2 -6.73 20.74 6.31
CA THR A 2 -7.09 20.73 4.86
C THR A 2 -7.07 19.33 4.22
N LEU A 3 -6.22 18.42 4.70
CA LEU A 3 -6.20 17.01 4.30
C LEU A 3 -7.46 16.21 4.70
N GLU A 4 -8.14 16.57 5.80
CA GLU A 4 -9.43 15.96 6.18
C GLU A 4 -10.50 16.22 5.12
N ARG A 5 -10.41 17.33 4.36
CA ARG A 5 -11.33 17.60 3.26
C ARG A 5 -11.10 16.65 2.08
N LEU A 6 -9.89 16.09 1.93
CA LEU A 6 -9.53 15.15 0.87
C LEU A 6 -9.76 13.69 1.26
N ARG A 7 -9.90 13.40 2.57
CA ARG A 7 -10.17 12.04 3.08
C ARG A 7 -11.33 11.34 2.36
N PRO A 8 -12.50 11.98 2.11
CA PRO A 8 -13.59 11.31 1.38
C PRO A 8 -13.21 10.90 -0.05
N VAL A 9 -12.36 11.69 -0.72
CA VAL A 9 -11.87 11.39 -2.06
C VAL A 9 -10.89 10.22 -2.02
N ALA A 10 -9.94 10.24 -1.09
CA ALA A 10 -8.99 9.15 -0.89
C ALA A 10 -9.71 7.84 -0.56
N GLU A 11 -10.67 7.86 0.37
CA GLU A 11 -11.49 6.69 0.70
C GLU A 11 -12.25 6.16 -0.51
N ARG A 12 -12.83 7.04 -1.34
CA ARG A 12 -13.54 6.63 -2.56
C ARG A 12 -12.61 5.94 -3.56
N LEU A 13 -11.38 6.44 -3.71
CA LEU A 13 -10.37 5.83 -4.58
C LEU A 13 -9.85 4.49 -4.03
N LEU A 14 -9.76 4.35 -2.71
CA LEU A 14 -9.28 3.13 -2.04
C LEU A 14 -10.34 2.02 -1.99
N ARG A 15 -11.63 2.36 -1.88
CA ARG A 15 -12.75 1.40 -1.79
C ARG A 15 -12.67 0.19 -2.72
N PRO A 16 -12.44 0.32 -4.05
CA PRO A 16 -12.35 -0.84 -4.93
C PRO A 16 -11.20 -1.78 -4.55
N TRP A 17 -10.06 -1.24 -4.15
CA TRP A 17 -8.90 -2.02 -3.74
C TRP A 17 -9.14 -2.75 -2.42
N VAL A 18 -9.75 -2.08 -1.44
CA VAL A 18 -10.12 -2.71 -0.17
C VAL A 18 -11.15 -3.81 -0.40
N SER A 19 -12.13 -3.60 -1.29
CA SER A 19 -13.11 -4.64 -1.64
C SER A 19 -12.50 -5.83 -2.38
N ALA A 20 -11.51 -5.59 -3.24
CA ALA A 20 -10.78 -6.67 -3.89
C ALA A 20 -9.92 -7.47 -2.88
N ALA A 21 -9.24 -6.79 -1.95
CA ALA A 21 -8.46 -7.47 -0.92
C ALA A 21 -9.35 -8.33 -0.01
N ASP A 22 -10.50 -7.78 0.40
CA ASP A 22 -11.49 -8.46 1.24
C ASP A 22 -12.11 -9.66 0.52
N SER A 23 -12.47 -9.52 -0.77
CA SER A 23 -13.04 -10.62 -1.56
C SER A 23 -12.03 -11.74 -1.86
N LEU A 24 -10.73 -11.42 -1.88
CA LEU A 24 -9.64 -12.39 -1.96
C LEU A 24 -9.33 -13.06 -0.60
N GLY A 25 -10.06 -12.71 0.47
CA GLY A 25 -9.85 -13.27 1.80
C GLY A 25 -8.51 -12.86 2.43
N LEU A 26 -7.97 -11.71 2.04
CA LEU A 26 -6.79 -11.16 2.69
C LEU A 26 -7.18 -10.57 4.06
N THR A 27 -6.31 -10.77 5.03
CA THR A 27 -6.35 -10.05 6.32
C THR A 27 -5.45 -8.82 6.22
N PRO A 28 -5.65 -7.79 7.06
CA PRO A 28 -4.77 -6.63 7.12
C PRO A 28 -3.30 -7.03 7.27
N ASP A 29 -2.99 -7.95 8.19
CA ASP A 29 -1.63 -8.46 8.41
C ASP A 29 -1.00 -9.08 7.15
N ARG A 30 -1.78 -9.80 6.33
CA ARG A 30 -1.27 -10.37 5.07
C ARG A 30 -0.91 -9.28 4.08
N VAL A 31 -1.72 -8.21 4.02
CA VAL A 31 -1.42 -7.05 3.18
C VAL A 31 -0.17 -6.33 3.68
N SER A 32 0.00 -6.16 5.00
CA SER A 32 1.21 -5.57 5.58
C SER A 32 2.46 -6.40 5.29
N VAL A 33 2.38 -7.74 5.30
CA VAL A 33 3.51 -8.62 4.90
C VAL A 33 3.88 -8.42 3.43
N ILE A 34 2.91 -8.25 2.53
CA ILE A 34 3.17 -7.94 1.12
C ILE A 34 3.84 -6.57 0.98
N ALA A 35 3.34 -5.56 1.71
CA ALA A 35 3.93 -4.22 1.75
C ALA A 35 5.41 -4.28 2.19
N PHE A 36 5.70 -5.04 3.24
CA PHE A 36 7.06 -5.26 3.71
C PHE A 36 7.97 -5.91 2.64
N GLY A 37 7.43 -6.86 1.87
CA GLY A 37 8.14 -7.44 0.72
C GLY A 37 8.54 -6.39 -0.32
N PHE A 38 7.64 -5.46 -0.66
CA PHE A 38 7.97 -4.35 -1.55
C PHE A 38 9.05 -3.43 -0.99
N ALA A 39 9.02 -3.13 0.32
CA ALA A 39 10.05 -2.32 0.97
C ALA A 39 11.43 -2.99 0.91
N ALA A 40 11.50 -4.31 1.16
CA ALA A 40 12.74 -5.07 1.06
C ALA A 40 13.31 -5.07 -0.37
N LEU A 41 12.46 -5.27 -1.38
CA LEU A 41 12.87 -5.20 -2.80
C LEU A 41 13.30 -3.79 -3.20
N ALA A 42 12.62 -2.75 -2.70
CA ALA A 42 13.00 -1.36 -2.95
C ALA A 42 14.40 -1.07 -2.39
N ALA A 43 14.70 -1.56 -1.18
CA ALA A 43 16.01 -1.42 -0.56
C ALA A 43 17.12 -2.03 -1.45
N VAL A 44 16.89 -3.21 -2.05
CA VAL A 44 17.82 -3.81 -3.01
C VAL A 44 18.04 -2.88 -4.22
N GLY A 45 16.96 -2.33 -4.79
CA GLY A 45 17.04 -1.38 -5.91
C GLY A 45 17.86 -0.13 -5.59
N LEU A 46 17.73 0.40 -4.36
CA LEU A 46 18.52 1.53 -3.87
C LEU A 46 20.00 1.17 -3.67
N VAL A 47 20.30 -0.02 -3.14
CA VAL A 47 21.68 -0.50 -2.93
C VAL A 47 22.42 -0.75 -4.25
N VAL A 48 21.73 -1.22 -5.28
CA VAL A 48 22.31 -1.40 -6.63
C VAL A 48 22.77 -0.06 -7.24
N ALA A 49 22.17 1.06 -6.82
CA ALA A 49 22.58 2.42 -7.18
C ALA A 49 22.65 2.71 -8.70
N SER A 50 21.75 2.11 -9.48
CA SER A 50 21.61 2.38 -10.92
C SER A 50 20.34 3.20 -11.20
N THR A 51 20.29 3.91 -12.33
CA THR A 51 19.08 4.64 -12.75
C THR A 51 17.85 3.72 -12.80
N ALA A 52 18.00 2.52 -13.37
CA ALA A 52 16.94 1.53 -13.41
C ALA A 52 16.54 1.04 -12.00
N GLY A 53 17.54 0.83 -11.12
CA GLY A 53 17.32 0.47 -9.72
C GLY A 53 16.53 1.52 -8.95
N TYR A 54 16.83 2.80 -9.14
CA TYR A 54 16.09 3.90 -8.52
C TYR A 54 14.66 4.02 -9.03
N VAL A 55 14.43 3.85 -10.34
CA VAL A 55 13.07 3.86 -10.90
C VAL A 55 12.26 2.68 -10.36
N ALA A 56 12.85 1.48 -10.31
CA ALA A 56 12.20 0.30 -9.74
C ALA A 56 11.90 0.48 -8.24
N ALA A 57 12.86 1.00 -7.47
CA ALA A 57 12.68 1.27 -6.05
C ALA A 57 11.57 2.30 -5.80
N ALA A 58 11.49 3.37 -6.60
CA ALA A 58 10.41 4.35 -6.49
C ALA A 58 9.03 3.73 -6.75
N GLY A 59 8.91 2.86 -7.75
CA GLY A 59 7.67 2.11 -8.01
C GLY A 59 7.31 1.17 -6.85
N LEU A 60 8.29 0.47 -6.29
CA LEU A 60 8.09 -0.42 -5.13
C LEU A 60 7.70 0.34 -3.86
N VAL A 61 8.30 1.50 -3.59
CA VAL A 61 7.93 2.37 -2.46
C VAL A 61 6.49 2.89 -2.64
N PHE A 62 6.11 3.26 -3.86
CA PHE A 62 4.74 3.66 -4.16
C PHE A 62 3.74 2.51 -3.87
N LEU A 63 4.05 1.29 -4.32
CA LEU A 63 3.22 0.12 -4.07
C LEU A 63 3.16 -0.25 -2.59
N ASN A 64 4.28 -0.15 -1.87
CA ASN A 64 4.34 -0.32 -0.41
C ASN A 64 3.37 0.65 0.28
N GLY A 65 3.50 1.97 0.02
CA GLY A 65 2.60 2.96 0.61
C GLY A 65 1.13 2.76 0.20
N TRP A 66 0.86 2.24 -1.00
CA TRP A 66 -0.50 1.89 -1.40
C TRP A 66 -1.07 0.72 -0.58
N CYS A 67 -0.27 -0.31 -0.32
CA CYS A 67 -0.64 -1.41 0.56
C CYS A 67 -0.93 -0.94 1.99
N ASP A 68 -0.14 -0.01 2.54
CA ASP A 68 -0.36 0.58 3.87
C ASP A 68 -1.67 1.39 3.96
N LEU A 69 -2.15 1.94 2.84
CA LEU A 69 -3.48 2.57 2.81
C LEU A 69 -4.59 1.50 2.80
N VAL A 70 -4.36 0.39 2.09
CA VAL A 70 -5.32 -0.71 1.97
C VAL A 70 -5.43 -1.50 3.27
N ASP A 71 -4.32 -1.85 3.93
CA ASP A 71 -4.34 -2.64 5.17
C ASP A 71 -5.06 -1.91 6.31
N GLY A 72 -4.79 -0.62 6.50
CA GLY A 72 -5.45 0.19 7.52
C GLY A 72 -6.93 0.41 7.21
N ALA A 73 -7.30 0.52 5.94
CA ALA A 73 -8.71 0.59 5.54
C ALA A 73 -9.43 -0.75 5.69
N LEU A 74 -8.74 -1.87 5.44
CA LEU A 74 -9.25 -3.22 5.62
C LEU A 74 -9.46 -3.55 7.10
N ALA A 75 -8.52 -3.15 7.96
CA ALA A 75 -8.63 -3.30 9.41
C ALA A 75 -9.91 -2.62 9.93
N ARG A 76 -10.13 -1.34 9.57
CA ARG A 76 -11.35 -0.62 9.93
C ARG A 76 -12.64 -1.24 9.39
N ARG A 77 -12.57 -1.92 8.24
CA ARG A 77 -13.73 -2.60 7.63
C ARG A 77 -14.06 -3.90 8.36
N GLN A 78 -13.06 -4.68 8.76
CA GLN A 78 -13.23 -6.01 9.36
C GLN A 78 -13.42 -5.97 10.89
N GLU A 79 -13.01 -4.88 11.55
CA GLU A 79 -13.28 -4.63 12.97
C GLU A 79 -14.71 -4.10 13.27
N ALA A 80 -15.46 -3.73 12.24
CA ALA A 80 -16.82 -3.18 12.34
C ALA A 80 -17.90 -4.26 12.20
#